data_AF-A0A0B4U2A8-F1
#
_entry.id   AF-A0A0B4U2A8-F1
#
_cell.length_a   1.000
_cell.length_b   1.000
_cell.length_c   1.000
_cell.angle_alpha   90.00
_cell.angle_beta   90.00
_cell.angle_gamma   90.00
#
_symmetry.space_group_name_H-M   'P 1'
#
loop_
_entity.id
_entity.type
_entity.pdbx_description
1 polymer ?
#
loop_
_entity_poly.entity_id
_entity_poly.type
_entity_poly.pdbx_seq_one_letter_code
_entity_poly.pdbx_strand_id
1 'polypeptide(L)'
;NYQPEVMLNFLKDFESKLGIKITCSQETEPLGTAGPLALARDKLLDDSGEPFFVLNSDVISEYPLKEMMEFHKACGGEASIMVTKVDEP
;
A
#
# COMPACT_ATOMS: atom_id res chain seq x y z
N ASN A 1 19.46 -13.31 -4.30
CA ASN A 1 18.54 -14.40 -4.70
C ASN A 1 17.13 -14.01 -4.34
N TYR A 2 16.31 -13.70 -5.36
CA TYR A 2 14.88 -13.42 -5.20
C TYR A 2 14.13 -14.75 -4.98
N GLN A 3 13.33 -14.86 -3.92
CA GLN A 3 12.61 -16.09 -3.54
C GLN A 3 11.09 -15.83 -3.45
N PRO A 4 10.40 -15.66 -4.59
CA PRO A 4 8.99 -15.27 -4.62
C PRO A 4 8.08 -16.34 -4.00
N GLU A 5 8.37 -17.63 -4.18
CA GLU A 5 7.54 -18.72 -3.65
C GLU A 5 7.50 -18.75 -2.12
N VAL A 6 8.64 -18.50 -1.46
CA VAL A 6 8.72 -18.43 0.01
C VAL A 6 7.86 -17.28 0.53
N MET A 7 7.95 -16.11 -0.12
CA MET A 7 7.15 -14.94 0.24
C MET A 7 5.65 -15.19 0.00
N LEU A 8 5.27 -15.78 -1.12
CA LEU A 8 3.87 -16.07 -1.44
C LEU A 8 3.26 -17.07 -0.44
N ASN A 9 4.00 -18.09 -0.03
CA ASN A 9 3.54 -19.05 0.98
C ASN A 9 3.39 -18.37 2.35
N PHE A 10 4.35 -17.54 2.75
CA PHE A 10 4.26 -16.75 3.98
C PHE A 10 3.01 -15.85 3.98
N LEU A 11 2.73 -15.17 2.86
CA LEU A 11 1.55 -14.31 2.76
C LEU A 11 0.23 -15.09 2.84
N LYS A 12 0.15 -16.29 2.25
CA LYS A 12 -1.05 -17.15 2.38
C LYS A 12 -1.34 -17.55 3.83
N ASP A 13 -0.30 -17.88 4.60
CA ASP A 13 -0.47 -18.21 6.02
C ASP A 13 -0.97 -17.01 6.82
N PHE A 14 -0.48 -15.81 6.51
CA PHE A 14 -0.90 -14.57 7.17
C PHE A 14 -2.29 -14.11 6.75
N GLU A 15 -2.67 -14.31 5.49
CA GLU A 15 -4.02 -14.05 4.98
C GLU A 15 -5.06 -14.76 5.87
N SER A 16 -4.85 -16.06 6.12
CA SER A 16 -5.69 -16.88 6.98
C SER A 16 -5.68 -16.42 8.45
N LYS A 17 -4.50 -16.13 9.01
CA LYS A 17 -4.35 -15.70 10.42
C LYS A 17 -5.00 -14.35 10.72
N LEU A 18 -4.94 -13.42 9.77
CA LEU A 18 -5.45 -12.05 9.92
C LEU A 18 -6.90 -11.91 9.45
N GLY A 19 -7.41 -12.87 8.67
CA GLY A 19 -8.77 -12.81 8.13
C GLY A 19 -8.97 -11.70 7.10
N ILE A 20 -7.90 -11.26 6.45
CA ILE A 20 -7.91 -10.25 5.38
C ILE A 20 -7.59 -10.93 4.05
N LYS A 21 -7.82 -10.27 2.91
CA LYS A 21 -7.36 -10.72 1.59
C LYS A 21 -6.01 -10.08 1.26
N ILE A 22 -5.03 -10.86 0.86
CA ILE A 22 -3.69 -10.40 0.47
C ILE A 22 -3.48 -10.71 -1.01
N THR A 23 -3.42 -9.68 -1.85
CA THR A 23 -3.18 -9.84 -3.29
C THR A 23 -1.78 -9.36 -3.65
N CYS A 24 -1.00 -10.20 -4.32
CA CYS A 24 0.33 -9.82 -4.81
C CYS A 24 0.26 -9.35 -6.26
N SER A 25 0.89 -8.21 -6.55
CA SER A 25 1.17 -7.75 -7.91
C SER A 25 2.67 -7.88 -8.15
N GLN A 26 3.07 -8.78 -9.04
CA GLN A 26 4.48 -9.04 -9.31
C GLN A 26 4.91 -8.31 -10.58
N GLU A 27 5.86 -7.39 -10.43
CA GLU A 27 6.56 -6.78 -11.54
C GLU A 27 7.60 -7.76 -12.09
N THR A 28 7.52 -8.09 -13.38
CA THR A 28 8.45 -9.04 -14.04
C THR A 28 9.66 -8.35 -14.66
N GLU A 29 9.58 -7.05 -14.90
CA GLU A 29 10.63 -6.20 -15.48
C GLU A 29 10.53 -4.79 -14.88
N PRO A 30 11.62 -4.02 -14.74
CA PRO A 30 11.54 -2.69 -14.12
C PRO A 30 10.67 -1.72 -14.94
N LEU A 31 9.53 -1.29 -14.38
CA LEU A 31 8.58 -0.35 -15.00
C LEU A 31 8.78 1.10 -14.52
N GLY A 32 9.79 1.37 -13.70
CA GLY A 32 10.11 2.70 -13.17
C GLY A 32 9.27 3.08 -11.93
N THR A 33 9.39 4.34 -11.49
CA THR A 33 8.94 4.80 -10.16
C THR A 33 7.46 4.56 -9.85
N ALA A 34 6.57 4.73 -10.85
CA ALA A 34 5.13 4.51 -10.68
C ALA A 34 4.65 3.18 -11.30
N GLY A 35 5.57 2.39 -11.84
CA GLY A 35 5.30 1.15 -12.56
C GLY A 35 4.52 0.12 -11.75
N PRO A 36 4.93 -0.20 -10.50
CA PRO A 36 4.22 -1.16 -9.66
C PRO A 36 2.77 -0.77 -9.34
N LEU A 37 2.51 0.53 -9.12
CA LEU A 37 1.15 1.04 -8.90
C LEU A 37 0.29 0.93 -10.16
N ALA A 38 0.84 1.29 -11.32
CA ALA A 38 0.15 1.14 -12.60
C ALA A 38 -0.19 -0.33 -12.89
N LEU A 39 0.74 -1.25 -12.62
CA LEU A 39 0.52 -2.70 -12.75
C LEU A 39 -0.58 -3.24 -11.84
N ALA A 40 -0.77 -2.60 -10.67
CA ALA A 40 -1.79 -2.97 -9.70
C ALA A 40 -3.13 -2.26 -9.91
N ARG A 41 -3.29 -1.40 -10.93
CA ARG A 41 -4.47 -0.54 -11.13
C ARG A 41 -5.80 -1.28 -11.01
N ASP A 42 -5.96 -2.39 -11.71
CA ASP A 42 -7.22 -3.17 -11.72
C ASP A 42 -7.53 -3.85 -10.38
N LYS A 43 -6.55 -3.90 -9.46
CA LYS A 43 -6.70 -4.41 -8.10
C LYS A 43 -6.99 -3.28 -7.10
N LEU A 44 -6.58 -2.06 -7.43
CA LEU A 44 -6.72 -0.87 -6.58
C LEU A 44 -8.03 -0.13 -6.85
N LEU A 45 -8.55 -0.20 -8.07
CA LEU A 45 -9.83 0.39 -8.46
C LEU A 45 -10.94 -0.65 -8.28
N ASP A 46 -11.91 -0.35 -7.42
CA ASP A 46 -13.08 -1.20 -7.14
C ASP A 46 -14.41 -0.51 -7.50
N ASP A 47 -14.36 0.57 -8.28
CA ASP A 47 -15.48 1.44 -8.67
C ASP A 47 -16.28 2.07 -7.52
N SER A 48 -15.85 1.89 -6.25
CA SER A 48 -16.53 2.49 -5.09
C SER A 48 -16.30 3.99 -4.98
N GLY A 49 -15.19 4.49 -5.54
CA GLY A 49 -14.73 5.86 -5.37
C GLY A 49 -14.19 6.15 -3.97
N GLU A 50 -14.05 5.15 -3.10
CA GLU A 50 -13.45 5.33 -1.79
C GLU A 50 -11.92 5.42 -1.89
N PRO A 51 -11.28 6.26 -1.07
CA PRO A 51 -9.83 6.37 -1.02
C PRO A 51 -9.19 5.12 -0.39
N PHE A 52 -7.91 4.88 -0.73
CA PHE A 52 -7.11 3.80 -0.18
C PHE A 52 -5.78 4.31 0.37
N PHE A 53 -5.15 3.52 1.24
CA PHE A 53 -3.83 3.84 1.77
C PHE A 53 -2.72 3.17 0.96
N VAL A 54 -1.65 3.91 0.73
CA VAL A 54 -0.38 3.38 0.22
C VAL A 54 0.67 3.52 1.31
N LEU A 55 1.28 2.40 1.69
CA LEU A 55 2.30 2.33 2.73
C LEU A 55 3.56 1.69 2.13
N ASN A 56 4.74 2.19 2.54
CA ASN A 56 5.99 1.53 2.22
C ASN A 56 6.16 0.27 3.08
N SER A 57 6.65 -0.82 2.49
CA SER A 57 6.78 -2.11 3.16
C SER A 57 7.94 -2.19 4.17
N ASP A 58 8.89 -1.26 4.10
CA ASP A 58 10.04 -1.14 4.98
C ASP A 58 9.85 -0.13 6.11
N VAL A 59 8.66 0.49 6.21
CA VAL A 59 8.33 1.45 7.28
C VAL A 59 7.31 0.85 8.23
N ILE A 60 7.76 0.57 9.45
CA ILE A 60 6.90 0.11 10.55
C ILE A 60 6.64 1.30 11.49
N SER A 61 5.37 1.71 11.60
CA SER A 61 4.95 2.83 12.44
C SER A 61 3.52 2.63 12.91
N GLU A 62 3.15 3.31 14.00
CA GLU A 62 1.75 3.52 14.37
C GLU A 62 1.20 4.64 13.50
N TYR A 63 0.38 4.28 12.51
CA TYR A 63 -0.26 5.25 11.62
C TYR A 63 -1.63 5.66 12.20
N PRO A 64 -1.94 6.97 12.34
CA PRO A 64 -3.26 7.45 12.72
C PRO A 64 -4.21 7.40 11.50
N LEU A 65 -4.49 6.18 11.01
CA LEU A 65 -5.20 5.95 9.74
C LEU A 65 -6.59 6.59 9.72
N LYS A 66 -7.28 6.62 10.87
CA LYS A 66 -8.62 7.21 10.96
C LYS A 66 -8.57 8.72 10.76
N GLU A 67 -7.67 9.39 11.48
CA GLU A 67 -7.46 10.83 11.40
C GLU A 67 -6.95 11.23 10.01
N MET A 68 -6.09 10.42 9.41
CA MET A 68 -5.63 10.62 8.02
C MET A 68 -6.78 10.53 7.02
N MET A 69 -7.68 9.56 7.19
CA MET A 69 -8.87 9.41 6.34
C MET A 69 -9.81 10.62 6.48
N GLU A 70 -10.08 11.04 7.71
CA GLU A 70 -10.92 12.20 8.02
C GLU A 70 -10.32 13.49 7.43
N PHE A 71 -9.01 13.68 7.58
CA PHE A 71 -8.29 14.81 6.99
C PHE A 71 -8.37 14.82 5.47
N HIS A 72 -8.11 13.69 4.81
CA HIS A 72 -8.16 13.58 3.35
C HIS A 72 -9.56 13.92 2.81
N LYS A 73 -10.61 13.34 3.42
CA LYS A 73 -12.01 13.60 3.06
C LYS A 73 -12.41 15.07 3.28
N ALA A 74 -11.88 15.72 4.31
CA ALA A 74 -12.14 17.14 4.58
C ALA A 74 -11.39 18.10 3.64
N CYS A 75 -10.18 17.72 3.21
CA CYS A 75 -9.35 18.52 2.32
C CYS A 75 -9.87 18.51 0.86
N GLY A 76 -10.35 17.35 0.38
CA GLY A 76 -10.89 17.20 -0.98
C GLY A 76 -9.85 17.26 -2.10
N GLY A 77 -8.55 17.13 -1.77
CA GLY A 77 -7.47 17.04 -2.75
C GLY A 77 -7.32 15.63 -3.34
N GLU A 78 -6.55 15.50 -4.43
CA GLU A 78 -6.32 14.21 -5.11
C GLU A 78 -5.55 13.20 -4.24
N ALA A 79 -4.69 13.69 -3.35
CA ALA A 79 -3.90 12.86 -2.44
C ALA A 79 -3.58 13.62 -1.13
N SER A 80 -3.27 12.87 -0.08
CA SER A 80 -2.75 13.40 1.18
C SER A 80 -1.56 12.57 1.62
N ILE A 81 -0.48 13.23 2.03
CA ILE A 81 0.80 12.59 2.39
C ILE A 81 1.06 12.84 3.87
N MET A 82 1.28 11.76 4.63
CA MET A 82 1.77 11.86 6.01
C MET A 82 3.27 12.15 5.96
N VAL A 83 3.69 13.20 6.66
CA VAL A 83 5.09 13.58 6.79
C VAL A 83 5.49 13.61 8.26
N THR A 84 6.77 13.34 8.52
CA THR A 84 7.36 13.52 9.84
C THR A 84 8.52 14.50 9.73
N LYS A 85 8.70 15.34 10.76
CA LYS A 85 9.85 16.24 10.81
C LYS A 85 11.04 15.47 11.37
N VAL A 86 12.15 15.54 10.65
CA VAL A 86 13.45 14.99 11.07
C VAL A 86 14.48 16.12 11.15
N ASP A 87 15.48 15.96 12.00
CA ASP A 87 16.53 16.96 12.20
C ASP A 87 17.45 17.07 10.97
N GLU A 88 17.69 15.94 10.28
CA GLU A 88 18.42 15.86 9.01
C GLU A 88 17.57 15.09 7.97
N PRO A 89 17.12 15.76 6.89
CA PRO A 89 16.27 15.18 5.85
C PRO A 89 17.02 14.39 4.78
#